data_AF-A0A835QUL7-F1
#
_entry.id   AF-A0A835QUL7-F1
#
_cell.length_a   1.000
_cell.length_b   1.000
_cell.length_c   1.000
_cell.angle_alpha   90.00
_cell.angle_beta   90.00
_cell.angle_gamma   90.00
#
_symmetry.space_group_name_H-M   'P 1'
#
loop_
_entity.id
_entity.type
_entity.pdbx_description
1 polymer ?
#
loop_
_entity_poly.entity_id
_entity_poly.type
_entity_poly.pdbx_seq_one_letter_code
_entity_poly.pdbx_strand_id
1 'polypeptide(L)'
;MKTPQEALLAHVWRAATWAWGIDPDVVTAYFVAVGHWKRVTPPLLDTYLGNASSSVPAKARARELAENGLGWAAWQLNQAVASKSEDATRRHLEEWVKKPEFTTKQKLSGPILITGNAEV
;
A
#
# COMPACT_ATOMS: atom_id res chain seq x y z
N MET A 1 -14.77 -9.71 0.83
CA MET A 1 -14.44 -8.28 0.64
C MET A 1 -14.61 -7.63 2.00
N LYS A 2 -13.50 -7.28 2.69
CA LYS A 2 -13.56 -6.92 4.12
C LYS A 2 -13.78 -5.42 4.39
N THR A 3 -13.55 -4.51 3.43
CA THR A 3 -14.00 -3.11 3.56
C THR A 3 -14.48 -2.50 2.24
N PRO A 4 -15.37 -1.49 2.25
CA PRO A 4 -15.71 -0.68 1.07
C PRO A 4 -14.51 0.05 0.45
N GLN A 5 -13.46 0.27 1.24
CA GLN A 5 -12.28 1.02 0.85
C GLN A 5 -11.44 0.28 -0.19
N GLU A 6 -11.20 -1.03 -0.02
CA GLU A 6 -10.43 -1.78 -1.02
C GLU A 6 -11.15 -1.85 -2.38
N ALA A 7 -12.48 -1.85 -2.39
CA ALA A 7 -13.25 -1.78 -3.63
C ALA A 7 -13.05 -0.43 -4.35
N LEU A 8 -13.04 0.69 -3.61
CA LEU A 8 -12.76 2.01 -4.18
C LEU A 8 -11.34 2.09 -4.73
N LEU A 9 -10.34 1.69 -3.94
CA LEU A 9 -8.93 1.72 -4.36
C LEU A 9 -8.69 0.81 -5.57
N ALA A 10 -9.33 -0.37 -5.60
CA ALA A 10 -9.29 -1.27 -6.75
C ALA A 10 -9.89 -0.63 -8.00
N HIS A 11 -11.00 0.10 -7.85
CA HIS A 11 -11.62 0.80 -8.98
C HIS A 11 -10.67 1.86 -9.54
N VAL A 12 -10.05 2.67 -8.68
CA VAL A 12 -9.05 3.66 -9.07
C VAL A 12 -7.85 3.00 -9.75
N TRP A 13 -7.32 1.90 -9.20
CA TRP A 13 -6.18 1.21 -9.78
C TRP A 13 -6.46 0.72 -11.20
N ARG A 14 -7.62 0.08 -11.40
CA ARG A 14 -8.05 -0.40 -12.71
C ARG A 14 -8.27 0.76 -13.70
N ALA A 15 -9.00 1.80 -13.27
CA ALA A 15 -9.30 2.96 -14.11
C ALA A 15 -8.04 3.71 -14.55
N ALA A 16 -7.09 3.93 -13.64
CA ALA A 16 -5.83 4.59 -13.95
C ALA A 16 -4.95 3.75 -14.86
N THR A 17 -4.83 2.44 -14.60
CA THR A 17 -4.07 1.52 -15.45
C THR A 17 -4.58 1.52 -16.89
N TRP A 18 -5.91 1.53 -17.05
CA TRP A 18 -6.55 1.63 -18.35
C TRP A 18 -6.33 3.01 -19.01
N ALA A 19 -6.56 4.10 -18.27
CA ALA A 19 -6.41 5.46 -18.78
C ALA A 19 -4.98 5.81 -19.20
N TRP A 20 -3.98 5.21 -18.54
CA TRP A 20 -2.57 5.38 -18.91
C TRP A 20 -2.14 4.52 -20.10
N GLY A 21 -2.99 3.64 -20.61
CA GLY A 21 -2.66 2.77 -21.73
C GLY A 21 -1.45 1.88 -21.45
N ILE A 22 -1.32 1.40 -20.20
CA ILE A 22 -0.20 0.55 -19.80
C ILE A 22 -0.22 -0.75 -20.62
N ASP A 23 0.95 -1.12 -21.15
CA ASP A 23 1.12 -2.38 -21.88
C ASP A 23 0.60 -3.57 -21.05
N PRO A 24 -0.20 -4.49 -21.63
CA PRO A 24 -0.81 -5.61 -20.93
C PRO A 24 0.17 -6.47 -20.10
N ASP A 25 1.44 -6.56 -20.50
CA ASP A 25 2.48 -7.35 -19.83
C ASP A 25 3.30 -6.59 -18.80
N VAL A 26 3.13 -5.27 -18.71
CA VAL A 26 3.80 -4.45 -17.71
C VAL A 26 3.13 -4.63 -16.35
N VAL A 27 3.98 -4.86 -15.34
CA VAL A 27 3.57 -4.90 -13.94
C VAL A 27 3.32 -3.48 -13.44
N THR A 28 2.13 -3.26 -12.92
CA THR A 28 1.75 -2.06 -12.18
C THR A 28 1.81 -2.30 -10.68
N ALA A 29 2.00 -1.24 -9.92
CA ALA A 29 1.99 -1.32 -8.46
C ALA A 29 1.06 -0.28 -7.84
N TYR A 30 0.32 -0.70 -6.84
CA TYR A 30 -0.51 0.17 -6.01
C TYR A 30 -0.03 0.11 -4.57
N PHE A 31 0.40 1.24 -4.03
CA PHE A 31 0.90 1.35 -2.67
C PHE A 31 -0.20 1.88 -1.75
N VAL A 32 -0.57 1.06 -0.77
CA VAL A 32 -1.49 1.48 0.30
C VAL A 32 -0.66 1.88 1.50
N ALA A 33 -0.72 3.14 1.92
CA ALA A 33 -0.09 3.56 3.16
C ALA A 33 -0.92 3.07 4.35
N VAL A 34 -0.27 2.38 5.28
CA VAL A 34 -0.88 1.84 6.50
C VAL A 34 -0.28 2.57 7.69
N GLY A 35 -1.13 3.18 8.50
CA GLY A 35 -0.74 3.79 9.77
C GLY A 35 -0.49 2.72 10.83
N HIS A 36 0.58 2.89 11.60
CA HIS A 36 1.02 1.95 12.63
C HIS A 36 0.69 2.39 14.05
N TRP A 37 0.18 3.62 14.21
CA TRP A 37 -0.11 4.27 15.48
C TRP A 37 -0.86 3.37 16.49
N LYS A 38 -1.90 2.65 16.01
CA LYS A 38 -2.73 1.75 16.83
C LYS A 38 -2.30 0.27 16.79
N ARG A 39 -1.28 -0.08 15.98
CA ARG A 39 -0.90 -1.47 15.68
C ARG A 39 0.37 -1.93 16.40
N VAL A 40 0.92 -1.11 17.30
CA VAL A 40 2.12 -1.42 18.06
C VAL A 40 1.77 -1.44 19.55
N THR A 41 2.18 -2.50 20.24
CA THR A 41 2.09 -2.60 21.70
C THR A 41 3.49 -2.51 22.32
N PRO A 42 3.77 -1.56 23.24
CA PRO A 42 2.90 -0.46 23.65
C PRO A 42 2.72 0.59 22.52
N PRO A 43 1.64 1.39 22.56
CA PRO A 43 1.41 2.45 21.58
C PRO A 43 2.58 3.42 21.50
N LEU A 44 2.78 4.04 20.33
CA LEU A 44 3.76 5.11 20.17
C LEU A 44 3.41 6.30 21.08
N LEU A 45 4.42 7.01 21.56
CA LEU A 45 4.24 8.21 22.39
C LEU A 45 3.45 9.28 21.62
N ASP A 46 2.57 10.00 22.31
CA ASP A 46 1.82 11.13 21.72
C ASP A 46 2.73 12.23 21.16
N THR A 47 3.99 12.30 21.63
CA THR A 47 5.01 13.24 21.17
C THR A 47 5.86 12.71 20.01
N TYR A 48 5.56 11.52 19.46
CA TYR A 48 6.28 10.95 18.33
C TYR A 48 6.02 11.77 17.05
N LEU A 49 7.02 12.52 16.62
CA LEU A 49 7.00 13.32 15.38
C LEU A 49 7.61 12.58 14.17
N GLY A 50 7.94 11.29 14.31
CA GLY A 50 8.49 10.48 13.23
C GLY A 50 7.42 9.94 12.28
N ASN A 51 7.83 9.28 11.20
CA ASN A 51 6.88 8.60 10.32
C ASN A 51 6.40 7.30 10.99
N ALA A 52 5.10 7.22 11.32
CA ALA A 52 4.45 6.01 11.85
C ALA A 52 3.51 5.40 10.81
N SER A 53 3.95 5.36 9.56
CA SER A 53 3.23 4.70 8.47
C SER A 53 4.21 3.97 7.56
N SER A 54 3.77 2.85 6.98
CA SER A 54 4.52 2.20 5.90
C SER A 54 3.59 1.94 4.74
N SER A 55 4.11 2.03 3.52
CA SER A 55 3.37 1.63 2.34
C SER A 55 3.56 0.14 2.03
N VAL A 56 2.48 -0.56 1.71
CA VAL A 56 2.51 -1.93 1.18
C VAL A 56 2.20 -1.92 -0.31
N PRO A 57 3.02 -2.58 -1.15
CA PRO A 57 2.71 -2.71 -2.57
C PRO A 57 1.77 -3.89 -2.82
N ALA A 58 0.65 -3.64 -3.50
CA ALA A 58 -0.03 -4.63 -4.33
C ALA A 58 0.55 -4.54 -5.74
N LYS A 59 0.80 -5.68 -6.40
CA LYS A 59 1.36 -5.73 -7.75
C LYS A 59 0.51 -6.62 -8.63
N ALA A 60 0.28 -6.19 -9.87
CA ALA A 60 -0.44 -6.97 -10.88
C ALA A 60 -0.05 -6.47 -12.27
N ARG A 61 -0.05 -7.35 -13.27
CA ARG A 61 0.05 -6.94 -14.67
C ARG A 61 -1.21 -6.18 -15.10
N ALA A 62 -1.05 -5.28 -16.06
CA ALA A 62 -2.19 -4.54 -16.61
C ALA A 62 -3.28 -5.48 -17.17
N ARG A 63 -2.89 -6.59 -17.82
CA ARG A 63 -3.85 -7.61 -18.29
C ARG A 63 -4.68 -8.23 -17.18
N GLU A 64 -4.07 -8.53 -16.03
CA GLU A 64 -4.75 -9.19 -14.92
C GLU A 64 -5.80 -8.27 -14.29
N LEU A 65 -5.51 -6.96 -14.25
CA LEU A 65 -6.45 -5.93 -13.79
C LEU A 65 -7.62 -5.74 -14.76
N ALA A 66 -7.41 -5.93 -16.06
CA ALA A 66 -8.47 -5.89 -17.06
C ALA A 66 -9.39 -7.12 -16.95
N GLU A 67 -8.80 -8.32 -16.87
CA GLU A 67 -9.50 -9.61 -17.01
C GLU A 67 -10.22 -10.09 -15.73
N ASN A 68 -9.62 -9.89 -14.53
CA ASN A 68 -10.12 -10.52 -13.31
C ASN A 68 -11.21 -9.73 -12.54
N GLY A 69 -11.63 -8.58 -13.08
CA GLY A 69 -12.70 -7.77 -12.49
C GLY A 69 -12.33 -7.03 -11.18
N LEU A 70 -13.30 -6.32 -10.61
CA LEU A 70 -13.07 -5.44 -9.45
C LEU A 70 -12.79 -6.23 -8.16
N GLY A 71 -13.52 -7.31 -7.93
CA GLY A 71 -13.40 -8.11 -6.70
C GLY A 71 -12.01 -8.72 -6.53
N TRP A 72 -11.39 -9.17 -7.62
CA TRP A 72 -10.03 -9.70 -7.60
C TRP A 72 -9.00 -8.61 -7.27
N ALA A 73 -9.10 -7.43 -7.91
CA ALA A 73 -8.20 -6.32 -7.63
C ALA A 73 -8.33 -5.83 -6.17
N ALA A 74 -9.56 -5.79 -5.63
CA ALA A 74 -9.80 -5.48 -4.23
C ALA A 74 -9.21 -6.55 -3.30
N TRP A 75 -9.27 -7.82 -3.69
CA TRP A 75 -8.65 -8.91 -2.93
C TRP A 75 -7.12 -8.80 -2.90
N GLN A 76 -6.47 -8.44 -4.01
CA GLN A 76 -5.02 -8.20 -4.04
C GLN A 76 -4.61 -7.08 -3.07
N LEU A 77 -5.36 -5.98 -3.04
CA LEU A 77 -5.12 -4.88 -2.09
C LEU A 77 -5.32 -5.34 -0.64
N ASN A 78 -6.40 -6.08 -0.37
CA ASN A 78 -6.67 -6.58 0.98
C ASN A 78 -5.57 -7.54 1.47
N GLN A 79 -5.07 -8.43 0.60
CA GLN A 79 -3.95 -9.32 0.90
C GLN A 79 -2.67 -8.53 1.21
N ALA A 80 -2.37 -7.49 0.42
CA ALA A 80 -1.22 -6.64 0.67
C ALA A 80 -1.30 -5.95 2.04
N VAL A 81 -2.46 -5.41 2.41
CA VAL A 81 -2.69 -4.77 3.72
C VAL A 81 -2.64 -5.78 4.86
N ALA A 82 -3.26 -6.96 4.69
CA ALA A 82 -3.30 -8.01 5.69
C ALA A 82 -1.93 -8.66 5.95
N SER A 83 -1.01 -8.60 5.00
CA SER A 83 0.35 -9.17 5.14
C SER A 83 1.20 -8.46 6.21
N LYS A 84 0.82 -7.27 6.68
CA LYS A 84 1.55 -6.54 7.72
C LYS A 84 1.23 -7.09 9.10
N SER A 85 2.17 -7.83 9.68
CA SER A 85 2.13 -8.23 11.08
C SER A 85 2.65 -7.13 12.01
N GLU A 86 2.15 -7.11 13.25
CA GLU A 86 2.63 -6.21 14.32
C GLU A 86 4.15 -6.35 14.52
N ASP A 87 4.68 -7.57 14.50
CA ASP A 87 6.12 -7.81 14.64
C ASP A 87 6.95 -7.20 13.49
N ALA A 88 6.46 -7.28 12.26
CA ALA A 88 7.12 -6.66 11.11
C ALA A 88 7.09 -5.13 11.21
N THR A 89 5.99 -4.57 11.72
CA THR A 89 5.88 -3.13 11.99
C THR A 89 6.86 -2.69 13.08
N ARG A 90 6.94 -3.42 14.21
CA ARG A 90 7.85 -3.10 15.31
C ARG A 90 9.30 -3.11 14.84
N ARG A 91 9.74 -4.17 14.16
CA ARG A 91 11.10 -4.28 13.61
C ARG A 91 11.41 -3.14 12.65
N HIS A 92 10.47 -2.79 11.77
CA HIS A 92 10.66 -1.68 10.83
C HIS A 92 10.85 -0.34 11.57
N LEU A 93 10.06 -0.07 12.62
CA LEU A 93 10.21 1.15 13.42
C LEU A 93 11.55 1.17 14.18
N GLU A 94 11.95 0.05 14.79
CA GLU A 94 13.23 -0.08 15.49
C GLU A 94 14.43 0.14 14.54
N GLU A 95 14.36 -0.38 13.32
CA GLU A 95 15.36 -0.16 12.28
C GLU A 95 15.35 1.29 11.78
N TRP A 96 14.17 1.88 11.59
CA TRP A 96 14.04 3.26 11.12
C TRP A 96 14.61 4.27 12.12
N VAL A 97 14.46 4.05 13.42
CA VAL A 97 15.08 4.90 14.45
C VAL A 97 16.62 4.86 14.35
N LYS A 98 17.19 3.69 14.08
CA LYS A 98 18.66 3.53 13.92
C LYS A 98 19.15 4.14 12.61
N LYS A 99 18.35 4.05 11.55
CA LYS A 99 18.68 4.53 10.21
C LYS A 99 17.43 5.09 9.54
N PRO A 100 17.12 6.38 9.72
CA PRO A 100 15.93 6.97 9.15
C PRO A 100 16.06 7.00 7.64
N GLU A 101 15.12 6.34 6.97
CA GLU A 101 15.03 6.36 5.51
C GLU A 101 13.75 7.07 5.08
N PHE A 102 13.89 7.96 4.12
CA PHE A 102 12.78 8.69 3.50
C PHE A 102 12.50 8.13 2.12
N THR A 103 11.22 7.98 1.79
CA THR A 103 10.79 7.60 0.45
C THR A 103 11.01 8.77 -0.50
N THR A 104 12.02 8.67 -1.36
CA THR A 104 12.28 9.65 -2.42
C THR A 104 11.68 9.18 -3.75
N LYS A 105 11.37 10.12 -4.65
CA LYS A 105 10.84 9.79 -5.99
C LYS A 105 11.75 8.82 -6.78
N GLN A 106 13.06 8.84 -6.53
CA GLN A 106 14.03 7.92 -7.15
C GLN A 106 13.82 6.44 -6.75
N LYS A 107 13.23 6.16 -5.59
CA LYS A 107 12.94 4.78 -5.14
C LYS A 107 11.64 4.22 -5.76
N LEU A 108 10.87 5.02 -6.48
CA LEU A 108 9.61 4.64 -7.10
C LEU A 108 9.80 4.62 -8.63
N SER A 109 9.86 3.43 -9.23
CA SER A 109 10.01 3.26 -10.68
C SER A 109 8.86 2.46 -11.29
N GLY A 110 8.31 2.94 -12.40
CA GLY A 110 7.21 2.30 -13.13
C GLY A 110 5.84 2.94 -12.89
N PRO A 111 4.77 2.39 -13.48
CA PRO A 111 3.40 2.88 -13.30
C PRO A 111 2.90 2.56 -11.88
N ILE A 112 2.89 3.60 -11.05
CA ILE A 112 2.64 3.51 -9.61
C ILE A 112 1.50 4.44 -9.21
N LEU A 113 0.58 3.91 -8.40
CA LEU A 113 -0.35 4.72 -7.60
C LEU A 113 -0.03 4.58 -6.12
N ILE A 114 -0.20 5.66 -5.36
CA ILE A 114 -0.04 5.67 -3.91
C ILE A 114 -1.23 6.37 -3.30
N THR A 115 -1.88 5.74 -2.32
CA THR A 115 -2.93 6.38 -1.52
C THR A 115 -2.67 6.18 -0.04
N GLY A 116 -2.95 7.22 0.74
CA GLY A 116 -2.97 7.13 2.19
C GLY A 116 -4.24 6.48 2.69
N ASN A 117 -4.14 5.59 3.68
CA ASN A 117 -5.29 5.19 4.48
C ASN A 117 -5.36 6.08 5.72
N ALA A 118 -6.48 6.78 5.88
CA ALA A 118 -6.85 7.43 7.14
C ALA A 118 -7.71 6.48 7.97
N GLU A 119 -7.14 5.36 8.41
CA GLU A 119 -7.66 4.69 9.59
C GLU A 119 -7.20 5.54 10.78
N VAL A 120 -8.07 6.48 11.21
CA VAL A 120 -7.89 7.23 12.45
C VAL A 120 -8.14 6.33 13.64
#